data_AF-A0A353F9R1-F1
#
_entry.id   AF-A0A353F9R1-F1
#
_cell.length_a   1.000
_cell.length_b   1.000
_cell.length_c   1.000
_cell.angle_alpha   90.00
_cell.angle_beta   90.00
_cell.angle_gamma   90.00
#
_symmetry.space_group_name_H-M   'P 1'
#
loop_
_entity.id
_entity.type
_entity.pdbx_description
1 polymer ?
#
loop_
_entity_poly.entity_id
_entity_poly.type
_entity_poly.pdbx_seq_one_letter_code
_entity_poly.pdbx_strand_id
1 'polypeptide(L)'
;MKRAILFIFSTVLITASCSKESEKSNNFSSRLKSSERLFTDAQIAEIGEKHNEIAFEVYESVDFEDYSASLQSNLMDVDLGEGYNEHKSDIYNAAYDVDYTNLDQYANQNVVAYYEMAFSSLENQPDLESIIEKFDELEAQARDELTGTDLDQVLIMLSVGRNSAYFWLPASKGGNGLGYSKLAYLTSKNVDPNSSNKKSTKEISRGVREAIGKDMIGGLGSAVGWGIGVLAFGGPVGVGAYVFTVAWGAATSSLL
;
A
#
# COMPACT_ATOMS: atom_id res chain seq x y z
N MET A 1 61.22 21.78 -45.43
CA MET A 1 60.27 20.68 -45.16
C MET A 1 59.48 21.01 -43.92
N LYS A 2 58.17 20.83 -43.97
CA LYS A 2 57.18 21.38 -43.05
C LYS A 2 56.85 20.37 -41.95
N ARG A 3 56.88 20.87 -40.70
CA ARG A 3 55.98 20.68 -39.54
C ARG A 3 55.46 19.29 -39.14
N ALA A 4 55.60 19.07 -37.83
CA ALA A 4 55.13 17.97 -36.98
C ALA A 4 53.62 17.66 -37.08
N ILE A 5 53.28 16.39 -36.87
CA ILE A 5 52.00 15.97 -36.27
C ILE A 5 52.29 14.86 -35.26
N LEU A 6 51.99 15.19 -34.00
CA LEU A 6 52.06 14.40 -32.79
C LEU A 6 50.78 13.55 -32.70
N PHE A 7 50.87 12.22 -32.77
CA PHE A 7 49.72 11.33 -32.55
C PHE A 7 49.61 11.00 -31.06
N ILE A 8 48.76 11.73 -30.35
CA ILE A 8 48.32 11.41 -28.99
C ILE A 8 47.24 10.33 -29.13
N PHE A 9 47.52 9.12 -28.65
CA PHE A 9 46.53 8.09 -28.41
C PHE A 9 45.65 8.54 -27.21
N SER A 10 44.57 9.25 -27.51
CA SER A 10 43.47 9.51 -26.60
C SER A 10 42.55 8.30 -26.64
N THR A 11 42.72 7.38 -25.69
CA THR A 11 41.75 6.33 -25.42
C THR A 11 40.55 6.99 -24.75
N VAL A 12 39.53 7.31 -25.54
CA VAL A 12 38.22 7.74 -25.05
C VAL A 12 37.60 6.55 -24.33
N LEU A 13 37.72 6.54 -23.00
CA LEU A 13 36.84 5.80 -22.12
C LEU A 13 35.43 6.36 -22.32
N ILE A 14 34.63 5.67 -23.13
CA ILE A 14 33.19 5.85 -23.18
C ILE A 14 32.67 5.28 -21.86
N THR A 15 32.64 6.12 -20.82
CA THR A 15 31.76 5.90 -19.69
C THR A 15 30.34 6.03 -20.24
N ALA A 16 29.72 4.88 -20.53
CA ALA A 16 28.27 4.78 -20.62
C ALA A 16 27.70 4.98 -19.21
N SER A 17 27.82 6.20 -18.70
CA SER A 17 26.95 6.72 -17.65
C SER A 17 25.61 6.95 -18.33
N CYS A 18 24.83 5.88 -18.43
CA CYS A 18 23.43 5.97 -18.78
C CYS A 18 22.75 6.67 -17.60
N SER A 19 22.79 7.99 -17.58
CA SER A 19 21.85 8.80 -16.82
C SER A 19 20.48 8.51 -17.41
N LYS A 20 19.81 7.52 -16.82
CA LYS A 20 18.39 7.29 -17.06
C LYS A 20 17.67 8.42 -16.33
N GLU A 21 17.71 9.60 -16.95
CA GLU A 21 16.89 10.74 -16.55
C GLU A 21 15.44 10.27 -16.46
N SER A 22 14.85 10.59 -15.32
CA SER A 22 13.54 10.18 -14.86
C SER A 22 12.44 10.83 -15.68
N GLU A 23 12.14 10.29 -16.87
CA GLU A 23 10.88 10.53 -17.57
C GLU A 23 9.80 9.50 -17.16
N LYS A 24 9.77 9.07 -15.89
CA LYS A 24 8.95 7.91 -15.47
C LYS A 24 7.59 8.23 -14.85
N SER A 25 7.28 9.48 -14.46
CA SER A 25 6.06 9.73 -13.67
C SER A 25 4.80 10.03 -14.49
N ASN A 26 4.88 10.66 -15.67
CA ASN A 26 3.68 11.21 -16.32
C ASN A 26 2.98 10.27 -17.33
N ASN A 27 3.55 9.07 -17.58
CA ASN A 27 3.02 8.08 -18.52
C ASN A 27 2.48 6.82 -17.84
N PHE A 28 2.30 6.84 -16.52
CA PHE A 28 2.01 5.65 -15.75
C PHE A 28 0.51 5.31 -15.76
N SER A 29 -0.38 6.25 -15.42
CA SER A 29 -1.83 6.00 -15.40
C SER A 29 -2.42 5.77 -16.80
N SER A 30 -1.77 6.25 -17.87
CA SER A 30 -2.21 6.03 -19.24
C SER A 30 -1.96 4.61 -19.74
N ARG A 31 -1.05 3.85 -19.12
CA ARG A 31 -0.71 2.47 -19.51
C ARG A 31 -1.57 1.40 -18.85
N LEU A 32 -2.25 1.74 -17.76
CA LEU A 32 -3.11 0.81 -17.03
C LEU A 32 -4.57 0.86 -17.46
N LYS A 33 -4.99 1.83 -18.29
CA LYS A 33 -6.38 1.91 -18.76
C LYS A 33 -6.69 0.76 -19.73
N SER A 34 -7.02 -0.39 -19.16
CA SER A 34 -7.56 -1.55 -19.86
C SER A 34 -9.06 -1.61 -19.59
N SER A 35 -9.83 -1.93 -20.63
CA SER A 35 -11.24 -2.29 -20.48
C SER A 35 -11.43 -3.68 -19.85
N GLU A 36 -10.36 -4.48 -19.80
CA GLU A 36 -10.36 -5.81 -19.21
C GLU A 36 -9.81 -5.78 -17.78
N ARG A 37 -10.40 -6.62 -16.92
CA ARG A 37 -9.89 -6.84 -15.57
C ARG A 37 -8.54 -7.54 -15.65
N LEU A 38 -7.60 -7.10 -14.82
CA LEU A 38 -6.29 -7.71 -14.62
C LEU A 38 -6.34 -8.83 -13.58
N PHE A 39 -7.27 -8.75 -12.63
CA PHE A 39 -7.35 -9.69 -11.50
C PHE A 39 -8.69 -10.41 -11.43
N THR A 40 -8.64 -11.66 -10.99
CA THR A 40 -9.81 -12.41 -10.56
C THR A 40 -10.23 -11.98 -9.16
N ASP A 41 -11.49 -12.21 -8.80
CA ASP A 41 -11.99 -11.92 -7.45
C ASP A 41 -11.23 -12.70 -6.36
N ALA A 42 -10.77 -13.92 -6.67
CA ALA A 42 -9.95 -14.73 -5.76
C ALA A 42 -8.59 -14.07 -5.47
N GLN A 43 -7.92 -13.53 -6.49
CA GLN A 43 -6.64 -12.83 -6.32
C GLN A 43 -6.80 -11.53 -5.53
N ILE A 44 -7.93 -10.84 -5.71
CA ILE A 44 -8.25 -9.63 -4.94
C ILE A 44 -8.52 -9.97 -3.46
N ALA A 45 -9.20 -11.07 -3.19
CA ALA A 45 -9.36 -11.56 -1.81
C ALA A 45 -8.00 -11.91 -1.19
N GLU A 46 -7.14 -12.60 -1.94
CA GLU A 46 -5.78 -12.98 -1.50
C GLU A 46 -4.93 -11.75 -1.14
N ILE A 47 -5.06 -10.62 -1.86
CA ILE A 47 -4.40 -9.35 -1.51
C ILE A 47 -4.78 -8.90 -0.10
N GLY A 48 -6.07 -8.93 0.22
CA GLY A 48 -6.56 -8.53 1.54
C GLY A 48 -6.09 -9.47 2.65
N GLU A 49 -6.07 -10.78 2.39
CA GLU A 49 -5.57 -11.77 3.36
C GLU A 49 -4.06 -11.58 3.61
N LYS A 50 -3.28 -11.43 2.53
CA LYS A 50 -1.83 -11.19 2.61
C LYS A 50 -1.50 -9.88 3.32
N HIS A 51 -2.32 -8.84 3.16
CA HIS A 51 -2.15 -7.59 3.91
C HIS A 51 -2.12 -7.86 5.41
N ASN A 52 -3.09 -8.64 5.92
CA ASN A 52 -3.16 -8.96 7.32
C ASN A 52 -2.02 -9.88 7.76
N GLU A 53 -1.66 -10.90 6.98
CA GLU A 53 -0.49 -11.75 7.28
C GLU A 53 0.78 -10.93 7.47
N ILE A 54 1.07 -10.02 6.51
CA ILE A 54 2.22 -9.11 6.57
C ILE A 54 2.12 -8.20 7.78
N ALA A 55 0.96 -7.57 8.00
CA ALA A 55 0.74 -6.70 9.15
C ALA A 55 1.04 -7.47 10.44
N PHE A 56 0.49 -8.67 10.62
CA PHE A 56 0.75 -9.50 11.80
C PHE A 56 2.23 -9.84 11.98
N GLU A 57 2.89 -10.34 10.95
CA GLU A 57 4.30 -10.77 11.02
C GLU A 57 5.22 -9.60 11.39
N VAL A 58 5.01 -8.45 10.75
CA VAL A 58 5.75 -7.23 11.06
C VAL A 58 5.42 -6.77 12.48
N TYR A 59 4.15 -6.82 12.90
CA TYR A 59 3.75 -6.35 14.22
C TYR A 59 4.25 -7.20 15.38
N GLU A 60 4.22 -8.53 15.27
CA GLU A 60 4.65 -9.44 16.35
C GLU A 60 6.16 -9.32 16.63
N SER A 61 6.92 -8.86 15.64
CA SER A 61 8.38 -8.76 15.71
C SER A 61 8.89 -7.37 16.10
N VAL A 62 8.04 -6.33 16.17
CA VAL A 62 8.50 -4.95 16.40
C VAL A 62 8.93 -4.71 17.84
N ASP A 63 10.17 -4.27 18.01
CA ASP A 63 10.63 -3.63 19.24
C ASP A 63 10.07 -2.21 19.34
N PHE A 64 9.26 -1.97 20.37
CA PHE A 64 8.60 -0.70 20.59
C PHE A 64 9.48 0.38 21.21
N GLU A 65 10.68 0.05 21.68
CA GLU A 65 11.66 1.05 22.14
C GLU A 65 12.42 1.68 20.96
N ASP A 66 12.58 0.93 19.86
CA ASP A 66 13.20 1.38 18.60
C ASP A 66 12.28 1.15 17.39
N TYR A 67 11.04 1.67 17.51
CA TYR A 67 9.94 1.39 16.59
C TYR A 67 10.30 1.60 15.12
N SER A 68 10.96 2.71 14.78
CA SER A 68 11.26 3.04 13.38
C SER A 68 12.31 2.10 12.77
N ALA A 69 13.38 1.77 13.49
CA ALA A 69 14.43 0.90 12.98
C ALA A 69 13.98 -0.56 12.97
N SER A 70 13.27 -1.01 14.01
CA SER A 70 12.73 -2.36 14.09
C SER A 70 11.64 -2.58 13.04
N LEU A 71 10.76 -1.61 12.79
CA LEU A 71 9.74 -1.70 11.75
C LEU A 71 10.37 -1.91 10.37
N GLN A 72 11.38 -1.11 10.02
CA GLN A 72 12.05 -1.25 8.73
C GLN A 72 12.79 -2.60 8.61
N SER A 73 13.46 -3.05 9.67
CA SER A 73 14.14 -4.35 9.68
C SER A 73 13.15 -5.50 9.47
N ASN A 74 12.08 -5.51 10.25
CA ASN A 74 11.07 -6.58 10.19
C ASN A 74 10.36 -6.62 8.85
N LEU A 75 10.10 -5.44 8.27
CA LEU A 75 9.63 -5.31 6.90
C LEU A 75 10.66 -5.93 5.92
N MET A 76 11.95 -5.68 6.06
CA MET A 76 12.92 -6.31 5.17
C MET A 76 13.12 -7.82 5.40
N ASP A 77 12.63 -8.37 6.52
CA ASP A 77 12.78 -9.78 6.89
C ASP A 77 11.61 -10.68 6.48
N VAL A 78 10.40 -10.14 6.23
CA VAL A 78 9.22 -10.95 5.82
C VAL A 78 9.52 -11.80 4.60
N ASP A 79 9.44 -13.13 4.67
CA ASP A 79 9.76 -13.97 3.51
C ASP A 79 8.73 -13.79 2.39
N LEU A 80 9.19 -13.28 1.24
CA LEU A 80 8.34 -13.06 0.08
C LEU A 80 8.11 -14.36 -0.72
N GLY A 81 8.88 -15.40 -0.44
CA GLY A 81 8.99 -16.61 -1.25
C GLY A 81 10.09 -16.53 -2.31
N GLU A 82 10.46 -17.70 -2.84
CA GLU A 82 11.50 -17.83 -3.88
C GLU A 82 11.14 -17.02 -5.14
N GLY A 83 12.08 -16.19 -5.61
CA GLY A 83 11.93 -15.32 -6.79
C GLY A 83 11.42 -13.90 -6.48
N TYR A 84 10.90 -13.64 -5.28
CA TYR A 84 10.39 -12.33 -4.90
C TYR A 84 11.35 -11.56 -3.99
N ASN A 85 12.09 -12.27 -3.13
CA ASN A 85 13.08 -11.67 -2.22
C ASN A 85 14.14 -10.83 -2.97
N GLU A 86 14.48 -11.18 -4.20
CA GLU A 86 15.43 -10.43 -5.04
C GLU A 86 14.92 -9.05 -5.49
N HIS A 87 13.59 -8.84 -5.47
CA HIS A 87 12.94 -7.59 -5.86
C HIS A 87 12.39 -6.78 -4.67
N LYS A 88 12.57 -7.28 -3.45
CA LYS A 88 12.03 -6.67 -2.22
C LYS A 88 12.40 -5.20 -2.04
N SER A 89 13.65 -4.83 -2.34
CA SER A 89 14.09 -3.42 -2.22
C SER A 89 13.41 -2.50 -3.24
N ASP A 90 13.18 -2.97 -4.47
CA ASP A 90 12.49 -2.20 -5.50
C ASP A 90 11.00 -2.04 -5.13
N ILE A 91 10.40 -3.11 -4.58
CA ILE A 91 9.03 -3.13 -4.06
C ILE A 91 8.88 -2.14 -2.90
N TYR A 92 9.81 -2.17 -1.93
CA TYR A 92 9.83 -1.27 -0.77
C TYR A 92 9.93 0.20 -1.19
N ASN A 93 10.91 0.54 -2.03
CA ASN A 93 11.12 1.93 -2.47
C ASN A 93 9.89 2.49 -3.22
N ALA A 94 9.25 1.67 -4.04
CA ALA A 94 8.07 2.06 -4.77
C ALA A 94 6.84 2.31 -3.87
N ALA A 95 6.65 1.51 -2.82
CA ALA A 95 5.60 1.72 -1.82
C ALA A 95 5.89 2.97 -0.96
N TYR A 96 7.16 3.21 -0.64
CA TYR A 96 7.61 4.38 0.10
C TYR A 96 7.44 5.69 -0.67
N ASP A 97 7.60 5.66 -2.00
CA ASP A 97 7.51 6.84 -2.88
C ASP A 97 6.07 7.23 -3.28
N VAL A 98 5.04 6.52 -2.78
CA VAL A 98 3.63 6.87 -3.06
C VAL A 98 3.26 8.16 -2.30
N ASP A 99 2.98 9.24 -3.04
CA ASP A 99 2.48 10.50 -2.49
C ASP A 99 0.97 10.44 -2.23
N TYR A 100 0.62 10.03 -1.01
CA TYR A 100 -0.76 9.91 -0.56
C TYR A 100 -1.57 11.21 -0.54
N THR A 101 -0.93 12.37 -0.74
CA THR A 101 -1.61 13.67 -0.78
C THR A 101 -2.21 14.00 -2.14
N ASN A 102 -1.92 13.19 -3.18
CA ASN A 102 -2.35 13.45 -4.54
C ASN A 102 -2.91 12.19 -5.24
N LEU A 103 -4.01 11.66 -4.71
CA LEU A 103 -4.69 10.46 -5.22
C LEU A 103 -5.05 10.54 -6.71
N ASP A 104 -5.31 11.75 -7.22
CA ASP A 104 -5.62 12.01 -8.63
C ASP A 104 -4.47 11.65 -9.59
N GLN A 105 -3.24 11.47 -9.08
CA GLN A 105 -2.12 10.96 -9.86
C GLN A 105 -2.19 9.45 -10.10
N TYR A 106 -2.84 8.73 -9.19
CA TYR A 106 -2.85 7.26 -9.17
C TYR A 106 -4.17 6.70 -9.71
N ALA A 107 -5.28 7.34 -9.39
CA ALA A 107 -6.62 6.90 -9.74
C ALA A 107 -7.37 7.98 -10.53
N ASN A 108 -8.36 7.55 -11.30
CA ASN A 108 -9.30 8.50 -11.89
C ASN A 108 -10.34 8.95 -10.85
N GLN A 109 -11.08 10.01 -11.17
CA GLN A 109 -12.05 10.61 -10.24
C GLN A 109 -13.14 9.66 -9.75
N ASN A 110 -13.54 8.66 -10.55
CA ASN A 110 -14.54 7.69 -10.11
C ASN A 110 -13.95 6.79 -9.01
N VAL A 111 -12.72 6.30 -9.20
CA VAL A 111 -12.03 5.48 -8.18
C VAL A 111 -11.77 6.29 -6.92
N VAL A 112 -11.35 7.56 -7.04
CA VAL A 112 -11.21 8.48 -5.90
C VAL A 112 -12.53 8.67 -5.16
N ALA A 113 -13.65 8.81 -5.87
CA ALA A 113 -14.97 8.91 -5.24
C ALA A 113 -15.33 7.66 -4.42
N TYR A 114 -15.01 6.45 -4.91
CA TYR A 114 -15.20 5.21 -4.14
C TYR A 114 -14.33 5.18 -2.88
N TYR A 115 -13.09 5.66 -2.96
CA TYR A 115 -12.24 5.83 -1.77
C TYR A 115 -12.87 6.78 -0.76
N GLU A 116 -13.34 7.95 -1.19
CA GLU A 116 -13.97 8.92 -0.29
C GLU A 116 -15.24 8.36 0.36
N MET A 117 -16.07 7.66 -0.41
CA MET A 117 -17.26 6.98 0.12
C MET A 117 -16.88 5.92 1.16
N ALA A 118 -15.92 5.05 0.85
CA ALA A 118 -15.43 4.04 1.80
C ALA A 118 -14.84 4.68 3.05
N PHE A 119 -13.94 5.66 2.92
CA PHE A 119 -13.32 6.36 4.05
C PHE A 119 -14.32 7.14 4.90
N SER A 120 -15.37 7.70 4.30
CA SER A 120 -16.47 8.35 5.02
C SER A 120 -17.29 7.36 5.83
N SER A 121 -17.44 6.11 5.37
CA SER A 121 -18.16 5.07 6.12
C SER A 121 -17.45 4.65 7.40
N LEU A 122 -16.15 4.92 7.51
CA LEU A 122 -15.37 4.71 8.74
C LEU A 122 -15.63 5.79 9.79
N GLU A 123 -16.37 6.85 9.47
CA GLU A 123 -16.76 7.88 10.44
C GLU A 123 -17.63 7.30 11.55
N ASN A 124 -17.42 7.79 12.76
CA ASN A 124 -18.08 7.34 13.99
C ASN A 124 -17.81 5.89 14.40
N GLN A 125 -16.82 5.23 13.79
CA GLN A 125 -16.34 3.90 14.16
C GLN A 125 -17.46 2.85 14.22
N PRO A 126 -17.98 2.48 13.04
CA PRO A 126 -18.86 1.33 12.95
C PRO A 126 -18.13 0.09 13.49
N ASP A 127 -18.89 -0.85 14.02
CA ASP A 127 -18.34 -2.20 14.18
C ASP A 127 -17.97 -2.81 12.82
N LEU A 128 -17.17 -3.88 12.86
CA LEU A 128 -16.67 -4.55 11.68
C LEU A 128 -17.80 -4.98 10.75
N GLU A 129 -18.91 -5.46 11.31
CA GLU A 129 -20.11 -5.87 10.55
C GLU A 129 -20.64 -4.71 9.71
N SER A 130 -20.87 -3.55 10.32
CA SER A 130 -21.34 -2.35 9.61
C SER A 130 -20.36 -1.86 8.53
N ILE A 131 -19.04 -1.99 8.76
CA ILE A 131 -18.03 -1.65 7.75
C ILE A 131 -18.12 -2.61 6.56
N ILE A 132 -18.20 -3.91 6.83
CA ILE A 132 -18.29 -4.94 5.80
C ILE A 132 -19.54 -4.75 4.96
N GLU A 133 -20.70 -4.55 5.60
CA GLU A 133 -21.96 -4.28 4.90
C GLU A 133 -21.82 -3.08 3.97
N LYS A 134 -21.21 -1.99 4.45
CA LYS A 134 -21.04 -0.80 3.62
C LYS A 134 -20.07 -1.04 2.46
N PHE A 135 -19.02 -1.83 2.67
CA PHE A 135 -18.07 -2.16 1.60
C PHE A 135 -18.69 -3.12 0.58
N ASP A 136 -19.59 -4.02 1.00
CA ASP A 136 -20.35 -4.88 0.09
C ASP A 136 -21.32 -4.06 -0.79
N GLU A 137 -21.98 -3.05 -0.23
CA GLU A 137 -22.79 -2.10 -1.02
C GLU A 137 -21.95 -1.36 -2.06
N LEU A 138 -20.79 -0.82 -1.67
CA LEU A 138 -19.89 -0.09 -2.57
C LEU A 138 -19.30 -1.02 -3.64
N GLU A 139 -18.99 -2.26 -3.28
CA GLU A 139 -18.52 -3.27 -4.23
C GLU A 139 -19.59 -3.60 -5.28
N ALA A 140 -20.85 -3.81 -4.86
CA ALA A 140 -21.95 -4.05 -5.78
C ALA A 140 -22.12 -2.86 -6.73
N GLN A 141 -22.12 -1.64 -6.19
CA GLN A 141 -22.23 -0.42 -7.00
C GLN A 141 -21.06 -0.28 -8.00
N ALA A 142 -19.82 -0.54 -7.55
CA ALA A 142 -18.64 -0.47 -8.41
C ALA A 142 -18.72 -1.49 -9.56
N ARG A 143 -19.20 -2.71 -9.30
CA ARG A 143 -19.39 -3.74 -10.34
C ARG A 143 -20.43 -3.36 -11.38
N ASP A 144 -21.39 -2.52 -11.04
CA ASP A 144 -22.41 -2.00 -11.97
C ASP A 144 -21.90 -0.79 -12.78
N GLU A 145 -21.03 0.04 -12.19
CA GLU A 145 -20.64 1.34 -12.76
C GLU A 145 -19.25 1.36 -13.41
N LEU A 146 -18.32 0.52 -12.94
CA LEU A 146 -16.91 0.52 -13.33
C LEU A 146 -16.57 -0.76 -14.10
N THR A 147 -15.49 -0.68 -14.89
CA THR A 147 -14.97 -1.82 -15.65
C THR A 147 -13.45 -1.82 -15.64
N GLY A 148 -12.86 -2.95 -16.06
CA GLY A 148 -11.43 -3.07 -16.23
C GLY A 148 -10.61 -2.76 -14.98
N THR A 149 -9.56 -1.97 -15.14
CA THR A 149 -8.64 -1.64 -14.05
C THR A 149 -9.22 -0.72 -12.99
N ASP A 150 -10.17 0.13 -13.35
CA ASP A 150 -10.81 1.01 -12.37
C ASP A 150 -11.64 0.19 -11.39
N LEU A 151 -12.34 -0.83 -11.90
CA LEU A 151 -13.04 -1.80 -11.07
C LEU A 151 -12.07 -2.58 -10.18
N ASP A 152 -10.98 -3.09 -10.73
CA ASP A 152 -9.98 -3.82 -9.93
C ASP A 152 -9.38 -2.96 -8.82
N GLN A 153 -9.08 -1.68 -9.08
CA GLN A 153 -8.58 -0.75 -8.06
C GLN A 153 -9.57 -0.59 -6.90
N VAL A 154 -10.86 -0.40 -7.20
CA VAL A 154 -11.89 -0.28 -6.15
C VAL A 154 -12.02 -1.59 -5.38
N LEU A 155 -12.05 -2.73 -6.06
CA LEU A 155 -12.18 -4.04 -5.40
C LEU A 155 -10.97 -4.36 -4.51
N ILE A 156 -9.75 -4.06 -4.96
CA ILE A 156 -8.51 -4.18 -4.17
C ILE A 156 -8.58 -3.30 -2.93
N MET A 157 -8.92 -2.02 -3.10
CA MET A 157 -9.03 -1.06 -2.01
C MET A 157 -10.03 -1.53 -0.95
N LEU A 158 -11.22 -2.00 -1.38
CA LEU A 158 -12.24 -2.52 -0.45
C LEU A 158 -11.79 -3.82 0.23
N SER A 159 -11.14 -4.74 -0.49
CA SER A 159 -10.59 -5.98 0.08
C SER A 159 -9.55 -5.71 1.18
N VAL A 160 -8.62 -4.79 0.91
CA VAL A 160 -7.64 -4.31 1.89
C VAL A 160 -8.34 -3.64 3.06
N GLY A 161 -9.31 -2.76 2.78
CA GLY A 161 -10.07 -2.08 3.82
C GLY A 161 -10.80 -3.03 4.78
N ARG A 162 -11.42 -4.11 4.28
CA ARG A 162 -12.08 -5.13 5.12
C ARG A 162 -11.09 -5.80 6.07
N ASN A 163 -9.94 -6.21 5.53
CA ASN A 163 -8.91 -6.89 6.29
C ASN A 163 -8.23 -5.96 7.29
N SER A 164 -7.90 -4.75 6.87
CA SER A 164 -7.37 -3.68 7.72
C SER A 164 -8.34 -3.32 8.85
N ALA A 165 -9.64 -3.25 8.58
CA ALA A 165 -10.64 -3.04 9.63
C ALA A 165 -10.64 -4.17 10.68
N TYR A 166 -10.53 -5.43 10.25
CA TYR A 166 -10.38 -6.55 11.18
C TYR A 166 -9.12 -6.44 12.05
N PHE A 167 -8.02 -5.94 11.49
CA PHE A 167 -6.77 -5.74 12.22
C PHE A 167 -6.80 -4.57 13.21
N TRP A 168 -7.28 -3.41 12.79
CA TRP A 168 -7.20 -2.17 13.56
C TRP A 168 -8.35 -1.97 14.55
N LEU A 169 -9.51 -2.59 14.34
CA LEU A 169 -10.63 -2.48 15.28
C LEU A 169 -10.37 -3.25 16.58
N PRO A 170 -10.91 -2.78 17.73
CA PRO A 170 -10.88 -3.54 18.96
C PRO A 170 -11.79 -4.78 18.86
N ALA A 171 -11.48 -5.80 19.68
CA ALA A 171 -12.31 -7.01 19.77
C ALA A 171 -13.78 -6.75 20.12
N SER A 172 -14.06 -5.71 20.91
CA SER A 172 -15.43 -5.29 21.23
C SER A 172 -16.23 -4.75 20.04
N LYS A 173 -15.57 -4.50 18.90
CA LYS A 173 -16.15 -4.04 17.64
C LYS A 173 -16.00 -5.08 16.53
N GLY A 174 -15.63 -6.31 16.86
CA GLY A 174 -15.49 -7.42 15.89
C GLY A 174 -14.11 -7.55 15.24
N GLY A 175 -13.16 -6.64 15.50
CA GLY A 175 -11.77 -6.81 15.09
C GLY A 175 -11.02 -7.83 15.94
N ASN A 176 -9.74 -8.03 15.68
CA ASN A 176 -8.87 -8.87 16.51
C ASN A 176 -8.22 -8.11 17.68
N GLY A 177 -8.22 -6.78 17.65
CA GLY A 177 -7.71 -5.91 18.71
C GLY A 177 -6.19 -5.70 18.77
N LEU A 178 -5.39 -6.29 17.88
CA LEU A 178 -3.93 -6.15 17.87
C LEU A 178 -3.51 -4.74 17.48
N GLY A 179 -3.99 -4.23 16.33
CA GLY A 179 -3.72 -2.86 15.91
C GLY A 179 -4.29 -1.82 16.88
N TYR A 180 -5.48 -2.07 17.43
CA TYR A 180 -6.08 -1.20 18.44
C TYR A 180 -5.21 -1.07 19.70
N SER A 181 -4.73 -2.19 20.23
CA SER A 181 -3.89 -2.24 21.44
C SER A 181 -2.60 -1.45 21.24
N LYS A 182 -2.05 -1.49 20.03
CA LYS A 182 -0.87 -0.74 19.64
C LYS A 182 -1.12 0.78 19.62
N LEU A 183 -2.19 1.24 18.98
CA LEU A 183 -2.55 2.66 18.99
C LEU A 183 -2.75 3.13 20.43
N ALA A 184 -3.41 2.33 21.26
CA ALA A 184 -3.58 2.63 22.68
C ALA A 184 -2.24 2.78 23.41
N TYR A 185 -1.28 1.87 23.18
CA TYR A 185 0.06 1.96 23.76
C TYR A 185 0.82 3.22 23.30
N LEU A 186 0.86 3.49 21.99
CA LEU A 186 1.53 4.67 21.44
C LEU A 186 0.91 5.98 21.93
N THR A 187 -0.41 6.07 21.95
CA THR A 187 -1.12 7.21 22.53
C THR A 187 -0.78 7.35 24.01
N SER A 188 -0.76 6.26 24.79
CA SER A 188 -0.44 6.33 26.22
C SER A 188 0.98 6.83 26.53
N LYS A 189 1.97 6.55 25.66
CA LYS A 189 3.34 7.06 25.81
C LYS A 189 3.50 8.53 25.42
N ASN A 190 2.64 9.03 24.53
CA ASN A 190 2.69 10.40 24.03
C ASN A 190 1.76 11.37 24.78
N VAL A 191 0.94 10.88 25.71
CA VAL A 191 0.04 11.70 26.53
C VAL A 191 0.81 12.21 27.75
N ASP A 192 0.91 13.54 27.87
CA ASP A 192 1.36 14.22 29.10
C ASP A 192 0.55 13.67 30.29
N PRO A 193 1.21 13.17 31.37
CA PRO A 193 0.53 12.62 32.54
C PRO A 193 -0.46 13.58 33.22
N ASN A 194 -0.45 14.87 32.86
CA ASN A 194 -1.40 15.88 33.35
C ASN A 194 -2.64 16.08 32.45
N SER A 195 -2.72 15.41 31.30
CA SER A 195 -3.84 15.51 30.35
C SER A 195 -4.94 14.49 30.69
N SER A 196 -6.20 14.94 30.75
CA SER A 196 -7.33 14.11 31.18
C SER A 196 -7.66 12.96 30.20
N ASN A 197 -7.80 11.75 30.76
CA ASN A 197 -8.04 10.44 30.12
C ASN A 197 -9.18 10.32 29.09
N LYS A 198 -10.02 11.36 28.86
CA LYS A 198 -11.09 11.32 27.84
C LYS A 198 -10.61 11.65 26.43
N LYS A 199 -9.44 12.27 26.27
CA LYS A 199 -8.85 12.56 24.95
C LYS A 199 -8.28 11.31 24.28
N SER A 200 -7.79 10.35 25.07
CA SER A 200 -7.09 9.16 24.54
C SER A 200 -7.99 8.24 23.71
N THR A 201 -9.21 7.93 24.14
CA THR A 201 -10.10 7.05 23.36
C THR A 201 -10.47 7.67 22.02
N LYS A 202 -10.79 8.97 21.98
CA LYS A 202 -11.10 9.67 20.72
C LYS A 202 -9.90 9.73 19.77
N GLU A 203 -8.69 9.88 20.32
CA GLU A 203 -7.45 9.89 19.56
C GLU A 203 -7.13 8.51 18.97
N ILE A 204 -7.23 7.45 19.77
CA ILE A 204 -7.10 6.06 19.30
C ILE A 204 -8.14 5.80 18.22
N SER A 205 -9.38 6.25 18.44
CA SER A 205 -10.46 6.06 17.50
C SER A 205 -10.20 6.71 16.14
N ARG A 206 -9.67 7.92 16.16
CA ARG A 206 -9.22 8.61 14.96
C ARG A 206 -8.05 7.88 14.31
N GLY A 207 -7.08 7.42 15.10
CA GLY A 207 -5.94 6.65 14.62
C GLY A 207 -6.35 5.36 13.90
N VAL A 208 -7.35 4.63 14.41
CA VAL A 208 -7.90 3.44 13.74
C VAL A 208 -8.46 3.79 12.36
N ARG A 209 -9.26 4.86 12.27
CA ARG A 209 -9.82 5.31 11.00
C ARG A 209 -8.72 5.72 10.02
N GLU A 210 -7.76 6.52 10.49
CA GLU A 210 -6.64 6.99 9.67
C GLU A 210 -5.79 5.82 9.17
N ALA A 211 -5.53 4.82 10.02
CA ALA A 211 -4.79 3.61 9.64
C ALA A 211 -5.50 2.82 8.53
N ILE A 212 -6.80 2.53 8.70
CA ILE A 212 -7.58 1.82 7.67
C ILE A 212 -7.62 2.61 6.36
N GLY A 213 -7.79 3.94 6.43
CA GLY A 213 -7.73 4.81 5.27
C GLY A 213 -6.40 4.76 4.54
N LYS A 214 -5.29 4.83 5.29
CA LYS A 214 -3.95 4.71 4.73
C LYS A 214 -3.72 3.36 4.08
N ASP A 215 -4.16 2.26 4.68
CA ASP A 215 -4.02 0.91 4.10
C ASP A 215 -4.80 0.81 2.77
N MET A 216 -6.04 1.31 2.73
CA MET A 216 -6.84 1.38 1.49
C MET A 216 -6.11 2.15 0.38
N ILE A 217 -5.52 3.31 0.71
CA ILE A 217 -4.74 4.08 -0.25
C ILE A 217 -3.46 3.32 -0.63
N GLY A 218 -2.76 2.71 0.32
CA GLY A 218 -1.55 1.92 0.06
C GLY A 218 -1.81 0.79 -0.92
N GLY A 219 -2.97 0.13 -0.78
CA GLY A 219 -3.47 -0.84 -1.73
C GLY A 219 -3.67 -0.23 -3.13
N LEU A 220 -4.34 0.91 -3.22
CA LEU A 220 -4.58 1.61 -4.49
C LEU A 220 -3.28 2.11 -5.16
N GLY A 221 -2.42 2.79 -4.41
CA GLY A 221 -1.18 3.39 -4.90
C GLY A 221 -0.18 2.34 -5.35
N SER A 222 -0.07 1.23 -4.62
CA SER A 222 0.77 0.09 -5.00
C SER A 222 0.18 -0.68 -6.18
N ALA A 223 -1.15 -0.82 -6.22
CA ALA A 223 -1.85 -1.45 -7.34
C ALA A 223 -1.64 -0.70 -8.65
N VAL A 224 -1.59 0.63 -8.57
CA VAL A 224 -1.19 1.49 -9.67
C VAL A 224 0.29 1.27 -9.90
N GLY A 225 1.19 1.71 -9.03
CA GLY A 225 2.65 1.74 -9.23
C GLY A 225 3.29 0.44 -9.73
N TRP A 226 2.73 -0.72 -9.34
CA TRP A 226 3.22 -2.04 -9.74
C TRP A 226 2.34 -2.81 -10.72
N GLY A 227 1.30 -2.22 -11.30
CA GLY A 227 0.57 -2.84 -12.41
C GLY A 227 1.48 -3.23 -13.60
N ILE A 228 2.68 -2.62 -13.68
CA ILE A 228 3.75 -3.01 -14.61
C ILE A 228 4.40 -4.36 -14.25
N GLY A 229 4.47 -4.77 -12.98
CA GLY A 229 5.03 -6.06 -12.56
C GLY A 229 4.27 -7.25 -13.16
N VAL A 230 2.94 -7.21 -13.14
CA VAL A 230 2.10 -8.22 -13.81
C VAL A 230 2.39 -8.30 -15.30
N LEU A 231 2.56 -7.14 -15.95
CA LEU A 231 2.84 -7.04 -17.39
C LEU A 231 4.30 -7.39 -17.76
N ALA A 232 5.26 -7.16 -16.86
CA ALA A 232 6.68 -7.36 -17.10
C ALA A 232 7.13 -8.80 -16.84
N PHE A 233 6.57 -9.45 -15.83
CA PHE A 233 6.93 -10.83 -15.47
C PHE A 233 5.99 -11.87 -16.11
N GLY A 234 4.72 -11.51 -16.32
CA GLY A 234 3.72 -12.38 -16.93
C GLY A 234 3.41 -13.64 -16.12
N GLY A 235 2.24 -14.23 -16.38
CA GLY A 235 1.84 -15.51 -15.78
C GLY A 235 1.68 -15.47 -14.24
N PRO A 236 1.65 -16.64 -13.59
CA PRO A 236 1.38 -16.74 -12.14
C PRO A 236 2.38 -16.00 -11.25
N VAL A 237 3.65 -15.92 -11.67
CA VAL A 237 4.72 -15.25 -10.92
C VAL A 237 4.51 -13.74 -10.89
N GLY A 238 4.17 -13.13 -12.03
CA GLY A 238 3.87 -11.69 -12.09
C GLY A 238 2.66 -11.30 -11.23
N VAL A 239 1.65 -12.18 -11.14
CA VAL A 239 0.49 -11.94 -10.28
C VAL A 239 0.84 -12.09 -8.80
N GLY A 240 1.62 -13.10 -8.41
CA GLY A 240 2.07 -13.26 -7.02
C GLY A 240 2.88 -12.06 -6.51
N ALA A 241 3.82 -11.56 -7.32
CA ALA A 241 4.60 -10.37 -6.98
C ALA A 241 3.71 -9.14 -6.77
N TYR A 242 2.67 -9.00 -7.57
CA TYR A 242 1.72 -7.90 -7.46
C TYR A 242 0.86 -8.02 -6.20
N VAL A 243 0.27 -9.20 -5.96
CA VAL A 243 -0.55 -9.46 -4.77
C VAL A 243 0.23 -9.10 -3.51
N PHE A 244 1.49 -9.54 -3.46
CA PHE A 244 2.38 -9.25 -2.36
C PHE A 244 2.71 -7.76 -2.25
N THR A 245 3.07 -7.09 -3.34
CA THR A 245 3.44 -5.67 -3.32
C THR A 245 2.28 -4.78 -2.87
N VAL A 246 1.07 -5.10 -3.32
CA VAL A 246 -0.14 -4.38 -2.92
C VAL A 246 -0.45 -4.59 -1.45
N ALA A 247 -0.40 -5.84 -0.99
CA ALA A 247 -0.58 -6.20 0.41
C ALA A 247 0.47 -5.55 1.32
N TRP A 248 1.72 -5.54 0.87
CA TRP A 248 2.86 -4.91 1.55
C TRP A 248 2.72 -3.41 1.64
N GLY A 249 2.50 -2.75 0.51
CA GLY A 249 2.34 -1.31 0.42
C GLY A 249 1.20 -0.85 1.31
N ALA A 250 0.04 -1.53 1.22
CA ALA A 250 -1.07 -1.34 2.13
C ALA A 250 -0.64 -1.44 3.59
N ALA A 251 -0.04 -2.55 4.03
CA ALA A 251 0.35 -2.73 5.43
C ALA A 251 1.35 -1.66 5.90
N THR A 252 2.34 -1.33 5.07
CA THR A 252 3.33 -0.29 5.39
C THR A 252 2.73 1.10 5.54
N SER A 253 1.64 1.41 4.82
CA SER A 253 1.03 2.74 4.83
C SER A 253 0.50 3.11 6.22
N SER A 254 -0.16 2.20 6.94
CA SER A 254 -0.58 2.49 8.33
C SER A 254 0.51 2.30 9.37
N LEU A 255 1.51 1.48 9.09
CA LEU A 255 2.64 1.21 9.99
C LEU A 255 3.60 2.39 10.13
N LEU A 256 3.76 3.20 9.07
CA LEU A 256 4.59 4.42 9.00
C LEU A 256 3.79 5.71 9.31
#